data_AF-A0A8S2YUL6-F1
#
_entry.id   AF-A0A8S2YUL6-F1
#
_cell.length_a   1.000
_cell.length_b   1.000
_cell.length_c   1.000
_cell.angle_alpha   90.00
_cell.angle_beta   90.00
_cell.angle_gamma   90.00
#
_symmetry.space_group_name_H-M   'P 1'
#
loop_
_entity.id
_entity.type
_entity.pdbx_description
1 polymer ?
#
loop_
_entity_poly.entity_id
_entity_poly.type
_entity_poly.pdbx_seq_one_letter_code
_entity_poly.pdbx_strand_id
1 'polypeptide(L)'
;MDDQHLEFDNVILSEFSAVAPILILAEDIVRSDMPSLKPFLLAQCERFKHIFYVAGNHCFYEGEYETHLQQLQALDNLTLHDEEAGVEDAFVNDHDTPCVDPVRLWAHGHTHRSTNLMVNSTRLASNQFGYLSENCGFRPNMKIPLYDDGTVNVTDA
;
A
#
# COMPACT_ATOMS: atom_id res chain seq x y z
N MET A 1 1.70 1.98 -3.41
CA MET A 1 1.21 3.34 -3.11
C MET A 1 0.91 3.39 -1.65
N ASP A 2 1.06 4.56 -1.05
CA ASP A 2 1.05 4.74 0.40
C ASP A 2 0.41 6.07 0.81
N ASP A 3 -0.11 6.14 2.04
CA ASP A 3 -0.73 7.29 2.70
C ASP A 3 -1.75 8.02 1.79
N GLN A 4 -2.75 7.29 1.29
CA GLN A 4 -3.73 7.86 0.34
C GLN A 4 -4.84 8.67 1.03
N HIS A 5 -5.16 8.35 2.29
CA HIS A 5 -6.11 9.07 3.12
C HIS A 5 -7.48 9.30 2.47
N LEU A 6 -8.00 8.28 1.77
CA LEU A 6 -9.28 8.37 1.05
C LEU A 6 -10.48 8.60 1.98
N GLU A 7 -10.31 8.52 3.29
CA GLU A 7 -11.33 8.86 4.28
C GLU A 7 -11.61 10.37 4.39
N PHE A 8 -10.64 11.22 4.07
CA PHE A 8 -10.80 12.68 4.21
C PHE A 8 -11.25 13.34 2.91
N ASP A 9 -10.86 12.75 1.78
CA ASP A 9 -10.99 13.37 0.48
C ASP A 9 -11.69 12.42 -0.49
N ASN A 10 -12.76 12.88 -1.15
CA ASN A 10 -13.48 12.17 -2.22
C ASN A 10 -12.63 11.96 -3.50
N VAL A 11 -11.31 11.92 -3.36
CA VAL A 11 -10.37 11.73 -4.45
C VAL A 11 -10.40 10.27 -4.80
N ILE A 12 -11.15 9.94 -5.85
CA ILE A 12 -10.94 8.67 -6.53
C ILE A 12 -9.60 8.81 -7.26
N LEU A 13 -8.52 8.30 -6.68
CA LEU A 13 -7.29 8.01 -7.43
C LEU A 13 -7.56 6.77 -8.31
N SER A 14 -8.51 6.90 -9.24
CA SER A 14 -8.79 5.89 -10.27
C SER A 14 -7.84 5.98 -11.45
N GLU A 15 -7.07 7.06 -11.57
CA GLU A 15 -6.28 7.34 -12.78
C GLU A 15 -4.78 7.22 -12.52
N PHE A 16 -4.33 6.00 -12.22
CA PHE A 16 -2.92 5.62 -12.43
C PHE A 16 -2.90 4.43 -13.39
N SER A 17 -1.89 4.31 -14.26
CA SER A 17 -1.83 3.17 -15.18
C SER A 17 -1.37 1.90 -14.44
N ALA A 18 -2.00 0.76 -14.74
CA ALA A 18 -1.50 -0.54 -14.28
C ALA A 18 -0.24 -0.91 -15.08
N VAL A 19 0.93 -0.58 -14.54
CA VAL A 19 2.24 -0.74 -15.20
C VAL A 19 3.03 -1.96 -14.70
N ALA A 20 2.48 -2.71 -13.74
CA ALA A 20 3.06 -3.90 -13.13
C ALA A 20 1.95 -4.90 -12.75
N PRO A 21 2.24 -6.21 -12.65
CA PRO A 21 1.23 -7.21 -12.30
C PRO A 21 0.86 -7.23 -10.81
N ILE A 22 1.73 -6.71 -9.94
CA ILE A 22 1.54 -6.68 -8.48
C ILE A 22 1.34 -5.24 -8.04
N LEU A 23 0.30 -5.00 -7.25
CA LEU A 23 0.09 -3.74 -6.56
C LEU A 23 0.28 -3.93 -5.05
N ILE A 24 1.09 -3.08 -4.44
CA ILE A 24 1.21 -2.97 -2.99
C ILE A 24 0.51 -1.68 -2.58
N LEU A 25 -0.51 -1.82 -1.74
CA LEU A 25 -1.24 -0.75 -1.06
C LEU A 25 -0.79 -0.77 0.39
N ALA A 26 0.21 0.04 0.73
CA ALA A 26 0.82 0.03 2.05
C ALA A 26 0.37 1.25 2.83
N GLU A 27 -0.09 1.07 4.07
CA GLU A 27 -0.44 2.09 5.06
C GLU A 27 -1.50 3.12 4.60
N ASP A 28 -2.35 3.54 5.55
CA ASP A 28 -3.25 4.70 5.46
C ASP A 28 -3.92 4.95 4.10
N ILE A 29 -4.38 3.87 3.46
CA ILE A 29 -5.09 3.95 2.19
C ILE A 29 -6.48 4.55 2.44
N VAL A 30 -7.20 3.93 3.36
CA VAL A 30 -8.50 4.36 3.84
C VAL A 30 -8.77 3.71 5.18
N ARG A 31 -9.56 4.37 6.01
CA ARG A 31 -10.11 3.79 7.24
C ARG A 31 -10.85 2.47 7.00
N SER A 32 -10.76 1.54 7.96
CA SER A 32 -11.34 0.19 7.84
C SER A 32 -12.88 0.17 7.92
N ASP A 33 -13.47 1.14 8.61
CA ASP A 33 -14.92 1.29 8.76
C ASP A 33 -15.57 2.02 7.59
N MET A 34 -14.77 2.59 6.67
CA MET A 34 -15.29 3.33 5.53
C MET A 34 -15.88 2.38 4.49
N PRO A 35 -17.11 2.64 4.00
CA PRO A 35 -17.76 1.79 3.01
C PRO A 35 -17.05 1.77 1.64
N SER A 36 -16.14 2.72 1.40
CA SER A 36 -15.35 2.83 0.17
C SER A 36 -14.19 1.83 0.08
N LEU A 37 -13.70 1.26 1.20
CA LEU A 37 -12.53 0.37 1.22
C LEU A 37 -12.74 -0.86 0.33
N LYS A 38 -13.83 -1.60 0.53
CA LYS A 38 -14.10 -2.83 -0.23
C LYS A 38 -14.27 -2.57 -1.73
N PRO A 39 -15.11 -1.62 -2.17
CA PRO A 39 -15.21 -1.26 -3.60
C PRO A 39 -13.88 -0.82 -4.20
N PHE A 40 -13.05 -0.07 -3.46
CA PHE A 40 -11.74 0.36 -3.93
C PHE A 40 -10.81 -0.83 -4.17
N LEU A 41 -10.72 -1.76 -3.21
CA LEU A 41 -9.88 -2.96 -3.34
C LEU A 41 -10.34 -3.85 -4.50
N LEU A 42 -11.65 -4.10 -4.61
CA LEU A 42 -12.21 -4.88 -5.71
C LEU A 42 -11.89 -4.26 -7.08
N ALA A 43 -12.01 -2.94 -7.22
CA ALA A 43 -11.65 -2.23 -8.44
C ALA A 43 -10.15 -2.34 -8.77
N GLN A 44 -9.27 -2.51 -7.78
CA GLN A 44 -7.87 -2.79 -8.04
C GLN A 44 -7.66 -4.26 -8.43
N CYS A 45 -8.39 -5.21 -7.83
CA CYS A 45 -8.31 -6.63 -8.18
C CYS A 45 -8.68 -6.87 -9.66
N GLU A 46 -9.49 -6.00 -10.27
CA GLU A 46 -9.80 -6.07 -11.71
C GLU A 46 -8.61 -5.68 -12.61
N ARG A 47 -7.61 -5.00 -12.05
CA ARG A 47 -6.52 -4.34 -12.78
C ARG A 47 -5.15 -4.97 -12.53
N PHE A 48 -4.98 -5.61 -11.38
CA PHE A 48 -3.72 -6.18 -10.91
C PHE A 48 -3.90 -7.67 -10.62
N LYS A 49 -2.89 -8.46 -10.97
CA LYS A 49 -2.91 -9.92 -10.77
C LYS A 49 -2.83 -10.29 -9.29
N HIS A 50 -2.05 -9.54 -8.50
CA HIS A 50 -1.95 -9.72 -7.05
C HIS A 50 -1.98 -8.37 -6.35
N ILE A 51 -2.66 -8.33 -5.20
CA ILE A 51 -2.71 -7.16 -4.32
C ILE A 51 -2.27 -7.55 -2.93
N PHE A 52 -1.30 -6.80 -2.41
CA PHE A 52 -0.90 -6.84 -1.01
C PHE A 52 -1.39 -5.55 -0.34
N TYR A 53 -2.14 -5.69 0.74
CA TYR A 53 -2.71 -4.56 1.46
C TYR A 53 -2.14 -4.52 2.88
N VAL A 54 -1.51 -3.43 3.28
CA VAL A 54 -0.97 -3.27 4.65
C VAL A 54 -1.78 -2.17 5.32
N ALA A 55 -2.41 -2.48 6.46
CA ALA A 55 -3.25 -1.52 7.17
C ALA A 55 -2.37 -0.57 7.99
N GLY A 56 -2.58 0.74 7.80
CA GLY A 56 -1.90 1.75 8.62
C GLY A 56 -2.70 2.20 9.84
N ASN A 57 -2.13 3.11 10.64
CA ASN A 57 -2.73 3.55 11.89
C ASN A 57 -4.10 4.22 11.69
N HIS A 58 -4.32 4.92 10.55
CA HIS A 58 -5.62 5.49 10.24
C HIS A 58 -6.70 4.42 10.10
N CYS A 59 -6.37 3.18 9.74
CA CYS A 59 -7.36 2.10 9.69
C CYS A 59 -8.04 1.82 11.03
N PHE A 60 -7.47 2.25 12.15
CA PHE A 60 -7.97 2.03 13.51
C PHE A 60 -8.47 3.31 14.19
N TYR A 61 -8.55 4.42 13.47
CA TYR A 61 -9.06 5.67 14.02
C TYR A 61 -10.58 5.62 14.16
N GLU A 62 -11.06 6.17 15.28
CA GLU A 62 -12.46 6.26 15.68
C GLU A 62 -13.21 4.92 15.77
N GLY A 63 -13.48 4.49 16.99
CA GLY A 63 -14.19 3.24 17.26
C GLY A 63 -13.37 2.36 18.17
N GLU A 64 -13.74 1.08 18.23
CA GLU A 64 -13.01 0.09 19.02
C GLU A 64 -12.02 -0.67 18.13
N TYR A 65 -10.77 -0.76 18.57
CA TYR A 65 -9.69 -1.46 17.87
C TYR A 65 -10.09 -2.85 17.36
N GLU A 66 -10.75 -3.64 18.21
CA GLU A 66 -11.20 -5.00 17.86
C GLU A 66 -12.22 -5.02 16.72
N THR A 67 -13.06 -3.99 16.61
CA THR A 67 -14.03 -3.88 15.51
C THR A 67 -13.30 -3.63 14.18
N HIS A 68 -12.33 -2.72 14.17
CA HIS A 68 -11.50 -2.45 12.99
C HIS A 68 -10.66 -3.67 12.60
N LEU A 69 -10.08 -4.37 13.58
CA LEU A 69 -9.33 -5.59 13.33
C LEU A 69 -10.19 -6.66 12.67
N GLN A 70 -11.42 -6.89 13.15
CA GLN A 70 -12.37 -7.82 12.53
C GLN A 70 -12.76 -7.39 11.11
N GLN A 71 -12.94 -6.08 10.86
CA GLN A 71 -13.24 -5.56 9.52
C GLN A 71 -12.10 -5.80 8.54
N LEU A 72 -10.85 -5.60 8.98
CA LEU A 72 -9.64 -5.85 8.20
C LEU A 72 -9.44 -7.34 7.93
N GLN A 73 -9.59 -8.20 8.94
CA GLN A 73 -9.52 -9.67 8.78
C GLN A 73 -10.58 -10.21 7.80
N ALA A 74 -11.72 -9.53 7.69
CA ALA A 74 -12.74 -9.91 6.71
C ALA A 74 -12.32 -9.65 5.25
N LEU A 75 -11.21 -8.92 5.00
CA LEU A 75 -10.67 -8.68 3.66
C LEU A 75 -9.93 -9.89 3.09
N ASP A 76 -9.41 -10.79 3.93
CA ASP A 76 -8.71 -12.02 3.49
C ASP A 76 -9.61 -12.94 2.64
N ASN A 77 -10.93 -12.78 2.77
CA ASN A 77 -11.92 -13.54 2.02
C ASN A 77 -12.55 -12.74 0.87
N LEU A 78 -11.94 -11.60 0.49
CA LEU A 78 -12.43 -10.75 -0.57
C LEU A 78 -12.06 -11.36 -1.92
N THR A 79 -13.05 -11.87 -2.67
CA THR A 79 -12.85 -12.44 -4.00
C THR A 79 -13.64 -11.67 -5.05
N LEU A 80 -13.05 -11.54 -6.25
CA LEU A 80 -13.79 -11.14 -7.44
C LEU A 80 -14.50 -12.37 -8.03
N HIS A 81 -15.82 -12.32 -8.15
CA HIS A 81 -16.59 -13.14 -9.09
C HIS A 81 -16.27 -14.67 -9.13
N ASP A 82 -16.03 -15.30 -7.97
CA ASP A 82 -15.72 -16.73 -7.85
C ASP A 82 -14.40 -17.20 -8.52
N GLU A 83 -13.51 -16.30 -8.94
CA GLU A 83 -12.16 -16.62 -9.44
C GLU A 83 -11.06 -15.92 -8.60
N GLU A 84 -9.88 -16.53 -8.55
CA GLU A 84 -8.72 -16.22 -7.67
C GLU A 84 -8.09 -14.83 -7.89
N ALA A 85 -8.85 -13.76 -7.68
CA ALA A 85 -8.32 -12.41 -7.48
C ALA A 85 -8.82 -11.90 -6.12
N GLY A 86 -7.92 -11.90 -5.15
CA GLY A 86 -8.16 -11.46 -3.78
C GLY A 86 -6.96 -10.72 -3.20
N VAL A 87 -7.16 -10.11 -2.03
CA VAL A 87 -6.05 -9.59 -1.23
C VAL A 87 -5.31 -10.80 -0.67
N GLU A 88 -4.06 -10.99 -1.07
CA GLU A 88 -3.31 -12.22 -0.80
C GLU A 88 -2.77 -12.26 0.64
N ASP A 89 -2.50 -11.09 1.23
CA ASP A 89 -1.99 -10.99 2.59
C ASP A 89 -2.17 -9.56 3.14
N ALA A 90 -2.38 -9.47 4.45
CA ALA A 90 -2.45 -8.21 5.19
C ALA A 90 -1.53 -8.21 6.42
N PHE A 91 -0.58 -7.27 6.43
CA PHE A 91 0.44 -7.17 7.48
C PHE A 91 0.23 -5.92 8.35
N VAL A 92 0.76 -5.98 9.58
CA VAL A 92 0.97 -4.85 10.49
C VAL A 92 2.40 -4.96 10.99
N ASN A 93 3.22 -3.90 10.85
CA ASN A 93 4.63 -3.93 11.26
C ASN A 93 4.86 -3.16 12.58
N ASP A 94 5.75 -3.69 13.42
CA ASP A 94 6.27 -3.04 14.63
C ASP A 94 7.59 -2.31 14.27
N HIS A 95 7.60 -1.00 14.44
CA HIS A 95 8.51 -0.04 13.78
C HIS A 95 9.97 -0.05 14.31
N ASP A 96 10.31 -0.94 15.24
CA ASP A 96 11.60 -0.93 15.97
C ASP A 96 12.64 -1.95 15.45
N THR A 97 12.36 -2.69 14.39
CA THR A 97 13.31 -3.69 13.86
C THR A 97 14.37 -3.04 12.95
N PRO A 98 15.68 -3.25 13.16
CA PRO A 98 16.69 -2.73 12.24
C PRO A 98 16.58 -3.36 10.85
N CYS A 99 17.00 -2.62 9.82
CA CYS A 99 17.12 -3.13 8.45
C CYS A 99 18.17 -4.24 8.41
N VAL A 100 17.69 -5.48 8.46
CA VAL A 100 18.52 -6.68 8.48
C VAL A 100 18.75 -7.18 7.05
N ASP A 101 20.00 -7.42 6.68
CA ASP A 101 20.27 -8.24 5.50
C ASP A 101 19.66 -9.64 5.74
N PRO A 102 19.01 -10.26 4.73
CA PRO A 102 19.11 -9.97 3.30
C PRO A 102 17.95 -9.14 2.70
N VAL A 103 17.27 -8.26 3.45
CA VAL A 103 16.16 -7.46 2.92
C VAL A 103 16.64 -6.57 1.76
N ARG A 104 16.06 -6.74 0.57
CA ARG A 104 16.47 -6.00 -0.65
C ARG A 104 15.66 -4.73 -0.88
N LEU A 105 14.40 -4.71 -0.45
CA LEU A 105 13.50 -3.56 -0.50
C LEU A 105 12.80 -3.43 0.85
N TRP A 106 12.86 -2.23 1.42
CA TRP A 106 12.03 -1.79 2.52
C TRP A 106 11.08 -0.71 1.98
N ALA A 107 9.79 -1.03 1.93
CA ALA A 107 8.72 -0.07 1.66
C ALA A 107 8.13 0.48 2.98
N HIS A 108 7.82 1.77 3.04
CA HIS A 108 7.30 2.42 4.27
C HIS A 108 6.39 3.63 3.98
N GLY A 109 5.53 3.94 4.94
CA GLY A 109 4.53 5.01 4.90
C GLY A 109 4.70 6.04 6.02
N HIS A 110 3.59 6.68 6.41
CA HIS A 110 3.40 7.54 7.59
C HIS A 110 4.13 8.90 7.58
N THR A 111 5.27 9.02 6.91
CA THR A 111 6.11 10.24 6.99
C THR A 111 5.62 11.40 6.13
N HIS A 112 4.67 11.14 5.23
CA HIS A 112 4.22 12.02 4.14
C HIS A 112 5.38 12.57 3.29
N ARG A 113 6.40 11.73 3.06
CA ARG A 113 7.60 12.01 2.26
C ARG A 113 7.97 10.77 1.45
N SER A 114 7.85 10.88 0.13
CA SER A 114 8.41 9.89 -0.80
C SER A 114 9.93 9.85 -0.69
N THR A 115 10.47 8.64 -0.61
CA THR A 115 11.90 8.40 -0.46
C THR A 115 12.38 7.37 -1.48
N ASN A 116 13.65 7.48 -1.85
CA ASN A 116 14.37 6.47 -2.63
C ASN A 116 15.85 6.60 -2.29
N LEU A 117 16.33 5.78 -1.37
CA LEU A 117 17.71 5.80 -0.92
C LEU A 117 18.21 4.37 -0.66
N MET A 118 19.53 4.21 -0.66
CA MET A 118 20.18 2.95 -0.32
C MET A 118 20.71 3.02 1.11
N VAL A 119 20.34 2.05 1.94
CA VAL A 119 20.95 1.81 3.26
C VAL A 119 21.61 0.44 3.20
N ASN A 120 22.94 0.39 3.29
CA ASN A 120 23.70 -0.83 3.05
C ASN A 120 23.32 -1.50 1.71
N SER A 121 22.87 -2.76 1.76
CA SER A 121 22.41 -3.51 0.58
C SER A 121 20.90 -3.39 0.30
N THR A 122 20.18 -2.66 1.14
CA THR A 122 18.72 -2.52 1.10
C THR A 122 18.30 -1.20 0.45
N ARG A 123 17.35 -1.27 -0.48
CA ARG A 123 16.63 -0.11 -1.00
C ARG A 123 15.55 0.30 -0.02
N LEU A 124 15.63 1.50 0.54
CA LEU A 124 14.52 2.12 1.28
C LEU A 124 13.75 3.02 0.30
N ALA A 125 12.49 2.68 0.02
CA ALA A 125 11.69 3.42 -0.94
C ALA A 125 10.23 3.59 -0.51
N SER A 126 9.65 4.76 -0.76
CA SER A 126 8.25 5.06 -0.49
C SER A 126 7.67 5.96 -1.60
N ASN A 127 6.36 5.86 -1.81
CA ASN A 127 5.63 6.71 -2.76
C ASN A 127 4.35 7.21 -2.10
N GLN A 128 4.55 8.15 -1.19
CA GLN A 128 3.53 8.63 -0.27
C GLN A 128 2.75 9.74 -0.94
N PHE A 129 1.43 9.61 -0.92
CA PHE A 129 0.54 10.67 -1.42
C PHE A 129 0.36 11.75 -0.35
N GLY A 130 0.11 11.35 0.90
CA GLY A 130 -0.13 12.25 2.03
C GLY A 130 -1.45 13.00 1.89
N TYR A 131 -1.61 14.12 2.61
CA TYR A 131 -2.82 14.93 2.48
C TYR A 131 -2.78 15.79 1.20
N LEU A 132 -3.94 16.12 0.64
CA LEU A 132 -4.08 16.98 -0.55
C LEU A 132 -3.31 18.32 -0.47
N SER A 133 -3.16 18.87 0.73
CA SER A 133 -2.45 20.13 0.95
C SER A 133 -0.92 20.00 0.94
N GLU A 134 -0.40 18.78 0.89
CA GLU A 134 1.02 18.49 1.03
C GLU A 134 1.68 18.18 -0.31
N ASN A 135 2.95 18.54 -0.42
CA ASN A 135 3.80 18.06 -1.50
C ASN A 135 4.74 16.98 -0.93
N CYS A 136 4.28 15.74 -1.04
CA CYS A 136 4.98 14.56 -0.55
C CYS A 136 5.98 13.99 -1.56
N GLY A 137 6.01 14.50 -2.80
CA GLY A 137 6.85 13.95 -3.87
C GLY A 137 6.27 12.66 -4.48
N PHE A 138 4.94 12.51 -4.45
CA PHE A 138 4.24 11.39 -5.08
C PHE A 138 4.54 11.32 -6.59
N ARG A 139 4.78 10.10 -7.08
CA ARG A 139 5.07 9.79 -8.48
C ARG A 139 4.06 8.75 -8.96
N PRO A 140 3.04 9.13 -9.76
CA PRO A 140 1.92 8.24 -10.12
C PRO A 140 2.35 7.02 -10.95
N ASN A 141 3.45 7.14 -11.69
CA ASN A 141 4.00 6.07 -12.54
C ASN A 141 5.22 5.39 -11.91
N MET A 142 5.48 5.61 -10.62
CA MET A 142 6.62 4.97 -9.96
C MET A 142 6.42 3.46 -9.94
N LYS A 143 7.45 2.74 -10.38
CA LYS A 143 7.53 1.28 -10.32
C LYS A 143 8.86 0.84 -9.72
N ILE A 144 8.82 -0.32 -9.06
CA ILE A 144 9.99 -0.95 -8.45
C ILE A 144 10.19 -2.34 -9.07
N PRO A 145 11.03 -2.47 -10.11
CA PRO A 145 11.39 -3.78 -10.64
C PRO A 145 12.26 -4.55 -9.62
N LEU A 146 11.86 -5.79 -9.35
CA LEU A 146 12.62 -6.77 -8.59
C LEU A 146 13.17 -7.82 -9.57
N TYR A 147 14.47 -8.04 -9.54
CA TYR A 147 15.15 -8.98 -10.43
C TYR A 147 15.60 -10.24 -9.68
N ASP A 148 15.75 -11.37 -10.38
CA ASP A 148 16.15 -12.66 -9.79
C ASP A 148 17.52 -12.64 -9.11
N ASP A 149 18.40 -11.71 -9.50
CA ASP A 149 19.70 -11.47 -8.86
C ASP A 149 19.59 -10.63 -7.57
N GLY A 150 18.37 -10.28 -7.17
CA GLY A 150 18.05 -9.46 -6.01
C GLY A 150 18.29 -7.97 -6.21
N THR A 151 18.50 -7.51 -7.45
CA THR A 151 18.58 -6.08 -7.77
C THR A 151 17.21 -5.42 -7.60
N VAL A 152 17.22 -4.19 -7.06
CA VAL A 152 16.02 -3.37 -6.84
C VAL A 152 16.28 -1.96 -7.36
N ASN A 153 15.47 -1.55 -8.34
CA ASN A 153 15.52 -0.21 -8.93
C ASN A 153 14.21 0.54 -8.70
N VAL A 154 14.27 1.86 -8.63
CA VAL A 154 13.07 2.73 -8.62
C VAL A 154 13.08 3.52 -9.91
N THR A 155 12.00 3.42 -10.68
CA THR A 155 11.88 4.07 -12.01
C THR A 155 10.52 4.72 -12.15
N ASP A 156 10.40 5.70 -13.04
CA ASP A 156 9.10 6.12 -13.58
C ASP A 156 8.86 5.36 -14.88
N ALA A 157 7.62 4.90 -15.10
CA ALA A 157 7.17 4.39 -16.40
C ALA A 157 6.74 5.53 -17.33
#